data_AF-A0A379PL64-F1
#
_entry.id   AF-A0A379PL64-F1
#
_cell.length_a   1.000
_cell.length_b   1.000
_cell.length_c   1.000
_cell.angle_alpha   90.00
_cell.angle_beta   90.00
_cell.angle_gamma   90.00
#
_symmetry.space_group_name_H-M   'P 1'
#
loop_
_entity.id
_entity.type
_entity.pdbx_description
1 polymer ?
#
loop_
_entity_poly.entity_id
_entity_poly.type
_entity_poly.pdbx_seq_one_letter_code
_entity_poly.pdbx_strand_id
1 'polypeptide(L)'
;MGGYPAASEYRFAAHDTGLKDIIAKGGEIPPGGDTDPQNPRWDAMIGDARIKRDKQSITTEEMFRDYDLSLNYVRGGPGFGDPLGREPQKVADDVNGGYLIDRFAASVYGVVLSKAADGLAGVDEAKTSILRDRIRKERLAKAVPASTWMKQERERILSKEAGLQVQQM
;
A
#
# COMPACT_ATOMS: atom_id res chain seq x y z
N MET A 1 5.87 -17.67 12.29
CA MET A 1 5.46 -17.49 10.88
C MET A 1 4.23 -16.56 10.80
N GLY A 2 4.14 -15.33 11.31
CA GLY A 2 5.00 -14.16 11.15
C GLY A 2 4.53 -13.21 10.02
N GLY A 3 3.97 -13.78 8.94
CA GLY A 3 3.71 -13.06 7.68
C GLY A 3 2.43 -12.22 7.70
N TYR A 4 2.34 -11.30 6.74
CA TYR A 4 1.18 -10.42 6.55
C TYR A 4 0.35 -10.84 5.33
N PRO A 5 -0.96 -10.52 5.30
CA PRO A 5 -1.80 -10.68 4.11
C PRO A 5 -1.30 -9.85 2.92
N ALA A 6 -1.74 -10.20 1.72
CA ALA A 6 -1.60 -9.34 0.55
C ALA A 6 -2.40 -8.03 0.71
N ALA A 7 -2.10 -7.03 -0.11
CA ALA A 7 -2.88 -5.80 -0.18
C ALA A 7 -4.34 -6.09 -0.60
N SER A 8 -5.27 -5.33 -0.01
CA SER A 8 -6.68 -5.37 -0.42
C SER A 8 -6.95 -4.50 -1.65
N GLU A 9 -8.10 -4.74 -2.26
CA GLU A 9 -8.58 -4.10 -3.49
C GLU A 9 -8.87 -2.60 -3.32
N TYR A 10 -8.75 -1.82 -4.39
CA TYR A 10 -9.32 -0.47 -4.51
C TYR A 10 -9.77 -0.23 -5.96
N ARG A 11 -10.61 0.78 -6.17
CA ARG A 11 -11.11 1.20 -7.48
C ARG A 11 -10.38 2.45 -7.93
N PHE A 12 -10.03 2.50 -9.21
CA PHE A 12 -9.75 3.73 -9.95
C PHE A 12 -10.50 3.71 -11.29
N ALA A 13 -11.31 4.73 -11.52
CA ALA A 13 -11.88 5.05 -12.82
C ALA A 13 -11.85 6.56 -13.02
N ALA A 14 -11.67 7.03 -14.25
CA ALA A 14 -11.72 8.45 -14.58
C ALA A 14 -12.57 8.69 -15.81
N HIS A 15 -13.56 9.57 -15.69
CA HIS A 15 -14.47 9.96 -16.76
C HIS A 15 -14.21 11.38 -17.24
N ASP A 16 -14.57 11.67 -18.50
CA ASP A 16 -14.44 13.00 -19.09
C ASP A 16 -13.01 13.55 -18.98
N THR A 17 -12.04 12.69 -19.31
CA THR A 17 -10.61 12.89 -19.03
C THR A 17 -9.93 13.99 -19.85
N GLY A 18 -10.56 14.45 -20.92
CA GLY A 18 -9.94 15.36 -21.90
C GLY A 18 -8.77 14.74 -22.67
N LEU A 19 -8.53 13.43 -22.53
CA LEU A 19 -7.32 12.78 -23.06
C LEU A 19 -7.16 12.91 -24.56
N LYS A 20 -8.26 12.95 -25.33
CA LYS A 20 -8.19 13.18 -26.78
C LYS A 20 -7.42 14.47 -27.13
N ASP A 21 -7.73 15.56 -26.43
CA ASP A 21 -7.09 16.85 -26.66
C ASP A 21 -5.68 16.91 -26.07
N ILE A 22 -5.46 16.29 -24.92
CA ILE A 22 -4.13 16.16 -24.31
C ILE A 22 -3.18 15.44 -25.27
N ILE A 23 -3.62 14.30 -25.82
CA ILE A 23 -2.86 13.50 -26.80
C ILE A 23 -2.59 14.32 -28.06
N ALA A 24 -3.61 14.97 -28.62
CA ALA A 24 -3.47 15.76 -29.85
C ALA A 24 -2.47 16.92 -29.70
N LYS A 25 -2.31 17.46 -28.48
CA LYS A 25 -1.36 18.54 -28.15
C LYS A 25 0.01 18.02 -27.70
N GLY A 26 0.22 16.70 -27.62
CA GLY A 26 1.45 16.10 -27.12
C GLY A 26 1.67 16.31 -25.62
N GLY A 27 0.60 16.46 -24.83
CA GLY A 27 0.67 16.58 -23.38
C GLY A 27 1.01 15.27 -22.69
N GLU A 28 1.33 15.34 -21.39
CA GLU A 28 1.57 14.16 -20.58
C GLU A 28 0.27 13.36 -20.35
N ILE A 29 0.34 12.05 -20.52
CA ILE A 29 -0.78 11.12 -20.28
C ILE A 29 -0.43 10.15 -19.15
N PRO A 30 -1.42 9.67 -18.38
CA PRO A 30 -1.23 8.63 -17.36
C PRO A 30 -0.50 7.39 -17.91
N PRO A 31 0.77 7.15 -17.54
CA PRO A 31 1.53 6.03 -18.07
C PRO A 31 1.59 4.88 -17.05
N GLY A 32 1.77 3.66 -17.56
CA GLY A 32 2.11 2.49 -16.74
C GLY A 32 1.02 2.10 -15.73
N GLY A 33 1.44 1.85 -14.48
CA GLY A 33 0.56 1.47 -13.37
C GLY A 33 0.48 2.55 -12.29
N ASP A 34 -0.54 2.46 -11.43
CA ASP A 34 -0.71 3.35 -10.28
C ASP A 34 0.21 2.92 -9.13
N THR A 35 1.49 3.28 -9.26
CA THR A 35 2.59 2.78 -8.43
C THR A 35 2.37 3.00 -6.93
N ASP A 36 1.82 4.15 -6.56
CA ASP A 36 1.53 4.50 -5.18
C ASP A 36 0.16 5.18 -5.09
N PRO A 37 -0.93 4.42 -4.85
CA PRO A 37 -2.28 4.97 -4.82
C PRO A 37 -2.52 5.96 -3.67
N GLN A 38 -1.60 6.06 -2.70
CA GLN A 38 -1.64 7.09 -1.66
C GLN A 38 -1.05 8.43 -2.14
N ASN A 39 -0.17 8.41 -3.14
CA ASN A 39 0.44 9.59 -3.75
C ASN A 39 0.33 9.49 -5.28
N PRO A 40 -0.90 9.53 -5.83
CA PRO A 40 -1.14 9.22 -7.23
C PRO A 40 -0.57 10.30 -8.15
N ARG A 41 -0.05 9.88 -9.31
CA ARG A 41 0.46 10.80 -10.35
C ARG A 41 -0.58 11.13 -11.43
N TRP A 42 -1.41 10.16 -11.76
CA TRP A 42 -2.37 10.27 -12.87
C TRP A 42 -3.40 11.36 -12.65
N ASP A 43 -3.87 11.52 -11.43
CA ASP A 43 -4.96 12.44 -11.07
C ASP A 43 -4.63 13.89 -11.48
N ALA A 44 -3.35 14.30 -11.36
CA ALA A 44 -2.89 15.63 -11.78
C ALA A 44 -2.74 15.79 -13.31
N MET A 45 -2.61 14.69 -14.07
CA MET A 45 -2.42 14.68 -15.53
C MET A 45 -3.73 14.81 -16.30
N ILE A 46 -4.86 14.49 -15.67
CA ILE A 46 -6.19 14.48 -16.30
C ILE A 46 -7.14 15.55 -15.76
N GLY A 47 -6.59 16.62 -15.17
CA GLY A 47 -7.31 17.87 -14.87
C GLY A 47 -8.66 17.69 -14.20
N ASP A 48 -9.72 18.20 -14.85
CA ASP A 48 -11.11 18.21 -14.37
C ASP A 48 -11.85 16.87 -14.53
N ALA A 49 -11.13 15.77 -14.82
CA ALA A 49 -11.73 14.46 -14.91
C ALA A 49 -12.55 14.13 -13.65
N ARG A 50 -13.69 13.46 -13.84
CA ARG A 50 -14.43 12.89 -12.72
C ARG A 50 -13.77 11.58 -12.30
N ILE A 51 -12.88 11.66 -11.31
CA ILE A 51 -12.13 10.52 -10.79
C ILE A 51 -12.91 9.83 -9.67
N LYS A 52 -13.08 8.50 -9.78
CA LYS A 52 -13.55 7.61 -8.71
C LYS A 52 -12.37 6.78 -8.20
N ARG A 53 -11.82 7.20 -7.06
CA ARG A 53 -10.70 6.54 -6.37
C ARG A 53 -11.10 6.22 -4.93
N ASP A 54 -11.47 4.97 -4.67
CA ASP A 54 -11.99 4.56 -3.36
C ASP A 54 -11.89 3.04 -3.12
N LYS A 55 -12.42 2.57 -1.98
CA LYS A 55 -12.41 1.16 -1.60
C LYS A 55 -13.62 0.37 -2.14
N GLN A 56 -14.48 0.96 -2.98
CA GLN A 56 -15.65 0.29 -3.54
C GLN A 56 -15.25 -0.59 -4.72
N SER A 57 -14.70 -1.78 -4.44
CA SER A 57 -14.21 -2.73 -5.46
C SER A 57 -15.31 -3.60 -6.09
N ILE A 58 -16.57 -3.42 -5.68
CA ILE A 58 -17.74 -4.10 -6.24
C ILE A 58 -18.71 -3.02 -6.68
N THR A 59 -19.01 -2.96 -7.97
CA THR A 59 -19.94 -1.98 -8.55
C THR A 59 -20.90 -2.67 -9.50
N THR A 60 -22.03 -2.04 -9.78
CA THR A 60 -22.85 -2.39 -10.94
C THR A 60 -22.23 -1.80 -12.21
N GLU A 61 -22.90 -1.97 -13.35
CA GLU A 61 -22.51 -1.31 -14.59
C GLU A 61 -22.46 0.21 -14.44
N GLU A 62 -21.57 0.82 -15.22
CA GLU A 62 -21.43 2.26 -15.36
C GLU A 62 -21.11 2.58 -16.83
N MET A 63 -21.61 3.72 -17.33
CA MET A 63 -21.32 4.15 -18.69
C MET A 63 -19.89 4.66 -18.81
N PHE A 64 -19.12 4.06 -19.71
CA PHE A 64 -17.80 4.54 -20.14
C PHE A 64 -17.87 5.03 -21.58
N ARG A 65 -17.00 5.98 -21.92
CA ARG A 65 -16.84 6.52 -23.27
C ARG A 65 -15.41 6.36 -23.75
N ASP A 66 -15.20 6.58 -25.05
CA ASP A 66 -13.86 6.71 -25.60
C ASP A 66 -13.04 7.70 -24.77
N TYR A 67 -11.80 7.33 -24.47
CA TYR A 67 -10.86 8.09 -23.65
C TYR A 67 -11.12 8.12 -22.13
N ASP A 68 -12.13 7.43 -21.61
CA ASP A 68 -12.22 7.17 -20.16
C ASP A 68 -11.15 6.16 -19.72
N LEU A 69 -10.76 6.20 -18.45
CA LEU A 69 -9.76 5.30 -17.86
C LEU A 69 -10.38 4.35 -16.83
N SER A 70 -9.92 3.10 -16.84
CA SER A 70 -10.25 2.08 -15.84
C SER A 70 -8.99 1.31 -15.46
N LEU A 71 -8.73 1.18 -14.15
CA LEU A 71 -7.60 0.41 -13.64
C LEU A 71 -8.00 -1.05 -13.43
N ASN A 72 -7.37 -1.95 -14.17
CA ASN A 72 -7.39 -3.37 -13.84
C ASN A 72 -6.24 -3.70 -12.88
N TYR A 73 -6.56 -3.93 -11.61
CA TYR A 73 -5.60 -4.34 -10.59
C TYR A 73 -5.76 -5.85 -10.32
N VAL A 74 -4.67 -6.62 -10.38
CA VAL A 74 -4.62 -8.05 -9.99
C VAL A 74 -3.91 -8.19 -8.64
N ARG A 75 -4.46 -9.02 -7.74
CA ARG A 75 -3.96 -9.15 -6.36
C ARG A 75 -2.70 -10.01 -6.26
N GLY A 76 -1.91 -9.73 -5.22
CA GLY A 76 -0.73 -10.52 -4.85
C GLY A 76 -1.06 -11.68 -3.89
N GLY A 77 -0.03 -12.44 -3.52
CA GLY A 77 -0.11 -13.52 -2.53
C GLY A 77 0.31 -13.10 -1.11
N PRO A 78 -0.01 -13.90 -0.08
CA PRO A 78 0.38 -13.63 1.30
C PRO A 78 1.87 -13.90 1.56
N GLY A 79 2.43 -13.28 2.59
CA GLY A 79 3.82 -13.45 3.02
C GLY A 79 4.03 -14.54 4.09
N PHE A 80 5.30 -14.89 4.34
CA PHE A 80 5.71 -15.86 5.36
C PHE A 80 6.87 -15.32 6.23
N GLY A 81 6.83 -15.62 7.54
CA GLY A 81 7.89 -15.22 8.49
C GLY A 81 7.76 -13.77 9.00
N ASP A 82 8.48 -13.43 10.08
CA ASP A 82 8.52 -12.04 10.58
C ASP A 82 9.30 -11.18 9.57
N PRO A 83 8.75 -10.04 9.10
CA PRO A 83 9.46 -9.14 8.19
C PRO A 83 10.85 -8.70 8.67
N LEU A 84 11.07 -8.55 9.98
CA LEU A 84 12.40 -8.19 10.51
C LEU A 84 13.44 -9.30 10.33
N GLY A 85 13.02 -10.52 9.98
CA GLY A 85 13.87 -11.64 9.64
C GLY A 85 14.23 -11.74 8.15
N ARG A 86 13.67 -10.87 7.29
CA ARG A 86 14.05 -10.84 5.85
C ARG A 86 15.49 -10.36 5.70
N GLU A 87 16.22 -10.96 4.76
CA GLU A 87 17.57 -10.54 4.39
C GLU A 87 17.55 -9.07 3.89
N PRO A 88 18.35 -8.15 4.46
CA PRO A 88 18.30 -6.74 4.12
C PRO A 88 18.51 -6.44 2.63
N GLN A 89 19.47 -7.12 2.00
CA GLN A 89 19.77 -6.91 0.59
C GLN A 89 18.57 -7.25 -0.31
N LYS A 90 17.81 -8.31 0.01
CA LYS A 90 16.58 -8.64 -0.73
C LYS A 90 15.51 -7.56 -0.63
N VAL A 91 15.47 -6.80 0.46
CA VAL A 91 14.55 -5.66 0.59
C VAL A 91 14.98 -4.51 -0.32
N ALA A 92 16.29 -4.25 -0.44
CA ALA A 92 16.80 -3.28 -1.39
C ALA A 92 16.54 -3.72 -2.84
N ASP A 93 16.72 -5.00 -3.16
CA ASP A 93 16.41 -5.57 -4.47
C ASP A 93 14.91 -5.46 -4.80
N ASP A 94 14.02 -5.68 -3.82
CA ASP A 94 12.57 -5.49 -4.00
C ASP A 94 12.23 -4.03 -4.35
N VAL A 95 12.92 -3.07 -3.74
CA VAL A 95 12.76 -1.63 -4.02
C VAL A 95 13.25 -1.29 -5.43
N ASN A 96 14.47 -1.70 -5.77
CA ASN A 96 15.04 -1.48 -7.10
C ASN A 96 14.20 -2.14 -8.21
N GLY A 97 13.58 -3.29 -7.92
CA GLY A 97 12.72 -4.02 -8.83
C GLY A 97 11.27 -3.50 -8.91
N GLY A 98 10.89 -2.51 -8.10
CA GLY A 98 9.53 -1.97 -8.06
C GLY A 98 8.49 -2.87 -7.39
N TYR A 99 8.92 -3.90 -6.64
CA TYR A 99 8.05 -4.77 -5.86
C TYR A 99 7.67 -4.17 -4.50
N LEU A 100 8.50 -3.26 -3.98
CA LEU A 100 8.31 -2.59 -2.71
C LEU A 100 8.50 -1.08 -2.86
N ILE A 101 7.58 -0.30 -2.31
CA ILE A 101 7.76 1.16 -2.22
C ILE A 101 8.73 1.47 -1.07
N ASP A 102 9.74 2.30 -1.33
CA ASP A 102 10.87 2.62 -0.44
C ASP A 102 10.48 2.87 1.02
N ARG A 103 9.39 3.60 1.24
CA ARG A 103 8.92 3.96 2.61
C ARG A 103 8.59 2.75 3.47
N PHE A 104 8.32 1.59 2.86
CA PHE A 104 8.01 0.35 3.56
C PHE A 104 9.26 -0.46 3.94
N ALA A 105 10.43 -0.20 3.34
CA ALA A 105 11.68 -0.87 3.71
C ALA A 105 11.99 -0.65 5.21
N ALA A 106 11.95 0.60 5.67
CA ALA A 106 12.21 0.94 7.06
C ALA A 106 11.04 0.58 7.99
N SER A 107 9.79 0.90 7.60
CA SER A 107 8.63 0.77 8.49
C SER A 107 8.15 -0.67 8.68
N VAL A 108 8.33 -1.55 7.68
CA VAL A 108 7.89 -2.95 7.74
C VAL A 108 9.06 -3.89 8.03
N TYR A 109 10.16 -3.78 7.29
CA TYR A 109 11.30 -4.70 7.37
C TYR A 109 12.43 -4.24 8.28
N GLY A 110 12.35 -3.00 8.78
CA GLY A 110 13.39 -2.39 9.61
C GLY A 110 14.71 -2.19 8.85
N VAL A 111 14.67 -2.09 7.51
CA VAL A 111 15.86 -1.92 6.66
C VAL A 111 16.04 -0.45 6.33
N VAL A 112 17.24 0.05 6.58
CA VAL A 112 17.63 1.42 6.20
C VAL A 112 18.33 1.36 4.86
N LEU A 113 17.70 1.97 3.85
CA LEU A 113 18.28 2.06 2.53
C LEU A 113 19.35 3.16 2.49
N SER A 114 20.43 2.89 1.77
CA SER A 114 21.46 3.87 1.40
C SER A 114 21.37 4.12 -0.10
N LYS A 115 21.78 5.31 -0.56
CA LYS A 115 21.89 5.59 -1.99
C LYS A 115 23.27 5.16 -2.47
N ALA A 116 23.33 4.23 -3.43
CA ALA A 116 24.56 3.87 -4.10
C ALA A 116 24.88 4.87 -5.23
N ALA A 117 26.13 4.85 -5.69
CA ALA A 117 26.63 5.79 -6.71
C ALA A 117 25.97 5.60 -8.09
N ASP A 118 25.42 4.42 -8.36
CA ASP A 118 24.68 4.06 -9.57
C ASP A 118 23.19 4.44 -9.51
N GLY A 119 22.74 5.08 -8.42
CA GLY A 119 21.36 5.48 -8.21
C GLY A 119 20.45 4.38 -7.66
N LEU A 120 20.97 3.16 -7.45
CA LEU A 120 20.21 2.07 -6.84
C LEU A 120 20.18 2.18 -5.31
N ALA A 121 19.15 1.59 -4.71
CA ALA A 121 19.06 1.40 -3.29
C ALA A 121 20.06 0.31 -2.85
N GLY A 122 20.92 0.66 -1.91
CA GLY A 122 21.76 -0.25 -1.14
C GLY A 122 21.28 -0.36 0.31
N VAL A 123 22.02 -1.10 1.14
CA VAL A 123 21.70 -1.30 2.55
C VAL A 123 22.72 -0.59 3.44
N ASP A 124 22.25 0.10 4.47
CA ASP A 124 23.06 0.51 5.62
C ASP A 124 22.93 -0.55 6.72
N GLU A 125 23.87 -1.49 6.79
CA GLU A 125 23.81 -2.63 7.71
C GLU A 125 23.81 -2.21 9.18
N ALA A 126 24.65 -1.24 9.53
CA ALA A 126 24.76 -0.73 10.89
C ALA A 126 23.44 -0.09 11.35
N LYS A 127 22.87 0.81 10.53
CA LYS A 127 21.58 1.44 10.87
C LYS A 127 20.42 0.46 10.81
N THR A 128 20.45 -0.53 9.92
CA THR A 128 19.45 -1.60 9.84
C THR A 128 19.43 -2.43 11.13
N SER A 129 20.61 -2.81 11.65
CA SER A 129 20.70 -3.53 12.93
C SER A 129 20.10 -2.72 14.09
N ILE A 130 20.49 -1.44 14.21
CA ILE A 130 19.98 -0.51 15.23
C ILE A 130 18.46 -0.34 15.11
N LEU A 131 17.96 -0.17 13.87
CA LEU A 131 16.54 0.02 13.60
C LEU A 131 15.73 -1.22 13.99
N ARG A 132 16.19 -2.42 13.65
CA ARG A 132 15.51 -3.67 14.01
C ARG A 132 15.44 -3.86 15.53
N ASP A 133 16.52 -3.54 16.25
CA ASP A 133 16.52 -3.60 17.71
C ASP A 133 15.57 -2.58 18.34
N ARG A 134 15.50 -1.37 17.77
CA ARG A 134 14.50 -0.37 18.17
C ARG A 134 13.09 -0.88 17.95
N ILE A 135 12.76 -1.41 16.77
CA ILE A 135 11.43 -1.93 16.45
C ILE A 135 11.05 -3.09 17.39
N ARG A 136 11.99 -3.96 17.77
CA ARG A 136 11.73 -5.03 18.77
C ARG A 136 11.31 -4.43 20.11
N LYS A 137 12.03 -3.42 20.60
CA LYS A 137 11.69 -2.73 21.87
C LYS A 137 10.33 -2.02 21.76
N GLU A 138 10.05 -1.37 20.64
CA GLU A 138 8.76 -0.70 20.40
C GLU A 138 7.60 -1.70 20.34
N ARG A 139 7.80 -2.87 19.73
CA ARG A 139 6.81 -3.94 19.70
C ARG A 139 6.48 -4.43 21.12
N LEU A 140 7.47 -4.54 22.01
CA LEU A 140 7.24 -4.88 23.42
C LEU A 140 6.53 -3.76 24.17
N ALA A 141 6.94 -2.51 23.97
CA ALA A 141 6.37 -1.35 24.66
C ALA A 141 4.91 -1.07 24.29
N LYS A 142 4.52 -1.30 23.02
CA LYS A 142 3.13 -1.11 22.56
C LYS A 142 2.22 -2.30 22.84
N ALA A 143 2.79 -3.48 23.08
CA ALA A 143 2.01 -4.69 23.30
C ALA A 143 1.41 -4.69 24.71
N VAL A 144 0.20 -5.22 24.82
CA VAL A 144 -0.42 -5.56 26.10
C VAL A 144 -0.55 -7.07 26.20
N PRO A 145 -0.57 -7.66 27.42
CA PRO A 145 -0.92 -9.07 27.58
C PRO A 145 -2.26 -9.36 26.89
N ALA A 146 -2.33 -10.48 26.16
CA ALA A 146 -3.53 -10.85 25.41
C ALA A 146 -4.79 -10.89 26.29
N SER A 147 -4.65 -11.33 27.55
CA SER A 147 -5.74 -11.35 28.53
C SER A 147 -6.30 -9.96 28.86
N THR A 148 -5.47 -8.92 28.83
CA THR A 148 -5.89 -7.53 29.04
C THR A 148 -6.70 -7.03 27.86
N TRP A 149 -6.19 -7.24 26.63
CA TRP A 149 -6.91 -6.89 25.41
C TRP A 149 -8.25 -7.65 25.29
N MET A 150 -8.27 -8.95 25.60
CA MET A 150 -9.49 -9.77 25.56
C MET A 150 -10.59 -9.26 26.49
N LYS A 151 -10.24 -8.74 27.68
CA LYS A 151 -11.22 -8.15 28.60
C LYS A 151 -11.89 -6.92 28.00
N GLN A 152 -11.09 -6.02 27.41
CA GLN A 152 -11.58 -4.82 26.75
C GLN A 152 -12.46 -5.17 25.55
N GLU A 153 -12.00 -6.08 24.69
CA GLU A 153 -12.78 -6.47 23.51
C GLU A 153 -14.08 -7.20 23.90
N ARG A 154 -14.08 -7.98 24.99
CA ARG A 154 -15.30 -8.59 25.54
C ARG A 154 -16.33 -7.55 25.98
N GLU A 155 -15.91 -6.45 26.58
CA GLU A 155 -16.82 -5.36 26.95
C GLU A 155 -17.49 -4.75 25.72
N ARG A 156 -16.73 -4.53 24.64
CA ARG A 156 -17.24 -4.05 23.34
C ARG A 156 -18.22 -5.02 22.71
N ILE A 157 -17.98 -6.33 22.82
CA ILE A 157 -18.92 -7.36 22.36
C ILE A 157 -20.23 -7.28 23.16
N LEU A 158 -20.16 -7.18 24.49
CA LEU A 158 -21.36 -7.09 25.34
C LEU A 158 -22.17 -5.83 25.11
N SER A 159 -21.51 -4.70 24.83
CA SER A 159 -22.14 -3.43 24.49
C SER A 159 -22.57 -3.35 23.01
N LYS A 160 -22.30 -4.38 22.20
CA LYS A 160 -22.54 -4.40 20.76
C LYS A 160 -21.88 -3.22 20.02
N GLU A 161 -20.68 -2.84 20.46
CA GLU A 161 -19.89 -1.75 19.90
C GLU A 161 -19.09 -2.22 18.67
N ALA A 162 -19.80 -2.39 17.55
CA ALA A 162 -19.17 -2.70 16.26
C ALA A 162 -20.04 -2.18 15.10
N GLY A 163 -19.45 -2.08 13.90
CA GLY A 163 -20.23 -1.80 12.68
C GLY A 163 -21.29 -2.87 12.42
N LEU A 164 -22.39 -2.49 11.78
CA LEU A 164 -23.54 -3.38 11.56
C LEU A 164 -23.15 -4.67 10.82
N GLN A 165 -22.28 -4.58 9.82
CA GLN A 165 -21.78 -5.72 9.06
C GLN A 165 -21.00 -6.72 9.91
N VAL A 166 -20.32 -6.27 10.99
CA VAL A 166 -19.61 -7.16 11.92
C VAL A 166 -20.61 -7.85 12.86
N GLN A 167 -21.68 -7.17 13.26
CA GLN A 167 -22.71 -7.75 14.12
C GLN A 167 -23.61 -8.74 13.38
N GLN A 168 -23.75 -8.60 12.06
CA GLN A 168 -24.61 -9.44 11.24
C GLN A 168 -23.97 -10.79 10.88
N MET A 169 -22.64 -10.82 10.66
CA MET A 169 -21.86 -12.02 10.29
C MET A 169 -21.99 -13.14 11.32
#